data_AF-A0A358EDB6-F1
#
_entry.id   AF-A0A358EDB6-F1
#
_cell.length_a   1.000
_cell.length_b   1.000
_cell.length_c   1.000
_cell.angle_alpha   90.00
_cell.angle_beta   90.00
_cell.angle_gamma   90.00
#
_symmetry.space_group_name_H-M   'P 1'
#
loop_
_entity.id
_entity.type
_entity.pdbx_description
1 polymer ?
#
loop_
_entity_poly.entity_id
_entity_poly.type
_entity_poly.pdbx_seq_one_letter_code
_entity_poly.pdbx_strand_id
1 'polypeptide(L)'
;MVLIVALVVFCGLRTQAVYAQADTVQVDLVRQSCDAGVITDIEVIRGSVFDPDSTDIGAVAWVYRLMDVVHIRTQESFIRREVLFEEGDCYDAFLAQESERLLESYGFLTEARVTSKPDGAGGRHVTVSTLDEWSTQVDLGVTYDEGLNLEKIQVTEENFLGQGVFAEFTNRNRLETRTRA
;
A
#
# COMPACT_ATOMS: atom_id res chain seq x y z
N MET A 1 -4.64 -12.90 -100.71
CA MET A 1 -5.34 -12.08 -99.68
C MET A 1 -5.84 -13.05 -98.62
N VAL A 2 -5.81 -12.66 -97.34
CA VAL A 2 -6.11 -13.46 -96.13
C VAL A 2 -4.93 -14.31 -95.65
N LEU A 3 -4.47 -14.33 -94.39
CA LEU A 3 -4.50 -13.42 -93.24
C LEU A 3 -3.51 -14.08 -92.26
N ILE A 4 -2.36 -13.45 -91.94
CA ILE A 4 -1.44 -13.98 -90.93
C ILE A 4 -2.03 -13.66 -89.56
N VAL A 5 -2.55 -14.66 -88.86
CA VAL A 5 -2.99 -14.53 -87.47
C VAL A 5 -1.74 -14.59 -86.59
N ALA A 6 -1.29 -13.42 -86.14
CA ALA A 6 -0.27 -13.31 -85.10
C ALA A 6 -0.89 -13.74 -83.77
N LEU A 7 -0.48 -14.89 -83.26
CA LEU A 7 -0.88 -15.40 -81.97
C LEU A 7 -0.08 -14.66 -80.89
N VAL A 8 -0.66 -13.59 -80.33
CA VAL A 8 -0.10 -12.90 -79.16
C VAL A 8 -0.54 -13.66 -77.91
N VAL A 9 0.38 -14.43 -77.34
CA VAL A 9 0.21 -15.05 -76.01
C VAL A 9 0.32 -13.95 -74.97
N PHE A 10 -0.81 -13.38 -74.55
CA PHE A 10 -0.87 -12.49 -73.39
C PHE A 10 -0.71 -13.33 -72.12
N CYS A 11 0.50 -13.36 -71.57
CA CYS A 11 0.78 -13.91 -70.24
C CYS A 11 0.13 -12.98 -69.20
N GLY A 12 -1.05 -13.36 -68.71
CA GLY A 12 -1.80 -12.58 -67.73
C GLY A 12 -1.21 -12.68 -66.32
N LEU A 13 -0.15 -11.92 -66.02
CA LEU A 13 0.22 -11.65 -64.63
C LEU A 13 -0.79 -10.62 -64.07
N ARG A 14 -1.75 -11.10 -63.27
CA ARG A 14 -2.59 -10.24 -62.44
C ARG A 14 -1.80 -9.82 -61.21
N THR A 15 -1.16 -8.67 -61.25
CA THR A 15 -0.59 -8.03 -60.05
C THR A 15 -1.75 -7.61 -59.15
N GLN A 16 -2.05 -8.38 -58.12
CA GLN A 16 -2.98 -7.93 -57.08
C GLN A 16 -2.19 -7.07 -56.10
N ALA A 17 -2.52 -5.78 -56.05
CA ALA A 17 -2.07 -4.91 -54.98
C ALA A 17 -2.83 -5.32 -53.71
N VAL A 18 -2.13 -5.89 -52.73
CA VAL A 18 -2.66 -6.12 -51.39
C VAL A 18 -2.56 -4.80 -50.64
N TYR A 19 -3.70 -4.14 -50.44
CA TYR A 19 -3.77 -2.98 -49.56
C TYR A 19 -3.92 -3.46 -48.13
N ALA A 20 -3.02 -3.03 -47.24
CA ALA A 20 -3.17 -3.24 -45.81
C ALA A 20 -4.36 -2.41 -45.32
N GLN A 21 -5.42 -3.07 -44.82
CA GLN A 21 -6.47 -2.39 -44.10
C GLN A 21 -5.94 -2.06 -42.70
N ALA A 22 -5.83 -0.77 -42.40
CA ALA A 22 -5.62 -0.31 -41.03
C ALA A 22 -6.95 -0.42 -40.30
N ASP A 23 -7.10 -1.46 -39.48
CA ASP A 23 -8.24 -1.59 -38.58
C ASP A 23 -8.07 -0.54 -37.47
N THR A 24 -8.79 0.57 -37.59
CA THR A 24 -8.78 1.60 -36.55
C THR A 24 -9.77 1.19 -35.46
N VAL A 25 -9.25 0.65 -34.36
CA VAL A 25 -10.03 0.48 -33.12
C VAL A 25 -10.36 1.88 -32.59
N GLN A 26 -11.61 2.31 -32.78
CA GLN A 26 -12.11 3.54 -32.16
C GLN A 26 -12.38 3.23 -30.69
N VAL A 27 -11.45 3.63 -29.82
CA VAL A 27 -11.72 3.66 -28.37
C VAL A 27 -12.66 4.83 -28.15
N ASP A 28 -13.95 4.53 -28.13
CA ASP A 28 -14.95 5.49 -27.69
C ASP A 28 -14.68 5.74 -26.21
N LEU A 29 -14.08 6.90 -25.90
CA LEU A 29 -13.88 7.38 -24.53
C LEU A 29 -15.26 7.75 -23.98
N VAL A 30 -16.08 6.73 -23.76
CA VAL A 30 -17.35 6.86 -23.06
C VAL A 30 -17.00 7.57 -21.76
N ARG A 31 -17.55 8.78 -21.58
CA ARG A 31 -17.63 9.46 -20.28
C ARG A 31 -18.01 8.37 -19.29
N GLN A 32 -17.07 7.91 -18.47
CA GLN A 32 -17.31 6.82 -17.55
C GLN A 32 -18.43 7.31 -16.62
N SER A 33 -19.65 6.83 -16.85
CA SER A 33 -20.79 7.20 -16.04
C SER A 33 -20.61 6.46 -14.74
N CYS A 34 -20.19 7.18 -13.70
CA CYS A 34 -20.04 6.60 -12.39
C CYS A 34 -21.45 6.38 -11.81
N ASP A 35 -22.01 5.18 -11.97
CA ASP A 35 -23.36 4.85 -11.50
C ASP A 35 -23.52 5.06 -9.98
N ALA A 36 -22.44 4.81 -9.22
CA ALA A 36 -22.41 5.01 -7.77
C ALA A 36 -22.04 6.44 -7.33
N GLY A 37 -21.67 7.31 -8.27
CA GLY A 37 -21.12 8.64 -8.03
C GLY A 37 -19.59 8.69 -8.05
N VAL A 38 -19.06 9.89 -8.27
CA VAL A 38 -17.62 10.18 -8.22
C VAL A 38 -17.22 10.42 -6.76
N ILE A 39 -16.03 9.96 -6.37
CA ILE A 39 -15.44 10.27 -5.06
C ILE A 39 -15.03 11.74 -5.06
N THR A 40 -15.67 12.55 -4.24
CA THR A 40 -15.42 14.01 -4.19
C THR A 40 -14.45 14.41 -3.10
N ASP A 41 -14.40 13.64 -2.02
CA ASP A 41 -13.49 13.85 -0.88
C ASP A 41 -13.19 12.51 -0.21
N ILE A 42 -11.94 12.35 0.24
CA ILE A 42 -11.53 11.24 1.10
C ILE A 42 -11.08 11.82 2.44
N GLU A 43 -11.77 11.44 3.50
CA GLU A 43 -11.43 11.80 4.87
C GLU A 43 -10.74 10.61 5.56
N VAL A 44 -9.55 10.85 6.13
CA VAL A 44 -8.80 9.81 6.84
C VAL A 44 -8.84 10.05 8.34
N ILE A 45 -9.44 9.11 9.07
CA ILE A 45 -9.54 9.12 10.53
C ILE A 45 -8.54 8.13 11.11
N ARG A 46 -7.62 8.60 11.95
CA ARG A 46 -6.52 7.81 12.49
C ARG A 46 -6.67 7.63 13.99
N GLY A 47 -6.97 6.41 14.41
CA GLY A 47 -7.04 5.99 15.82
C GLY A 47 -5.80 5.21 16.25
N SER A 48 -5.65 5.04 17.57
CA SER A 48 -4.62 4.19 18.17
C SER A 48 -5.25 3.45 19.35
N VAL A 49 -4.97 2.15 19.50
CA VAL A 49 -5.38 1.38 20.70
C VAL A 49 -4.65 1.90 21.94
N PHE A 50 -3.43 2.39 21.77
CA PHE A 50 -2.63 2.99 22.82
C PHE A 50 -2.85 4.51 22.86
N ASP A 51 -3.51 5.00 23.91
CA ASP A 51 -3.65 6.43 24.21
C ASP A 51 -2.99 6.76 25.57
N PRO A 52 -1.73 7.23 25.59
CA PRO A 52 -0.99 7.48 26.82
C PRO A 52 -1.59 8.58 27.69
N ASP A 53 -2.36 9.51 27.11
CA ASP A 53 -3.02 10.61 27.85
C ASP A 53 -4.17 10.13 28.74
N SER A 54 -4.68 8.91 28.49
CA SER A 54 -5.75 8.29 29.28
C SER A 54 -5.26 7.56 30.54
N THR A 55 -3.95 7.38 30.70
CA THR A 55 -3.38 6.51 31.74
C THR A 55 -2.66 7.30 32.85
N ASP A 56 -3.34 7.57 33.97
CA ASP A 56 -2.78 8.32 35.11
C ASP A 56 -1.99 7.41 36.06
N ILE A 57 -0.66 7.40 35.90
CA ILE A 57 0.26 6.57 36.70
C ILE A 57 1.57 7.31 36.98
N GLY A 58 1.55 8.14 38.01
CA GLY A 58 2.64 9.06 38.38
C GLY A 58 4.03 8.43 38.57
N ALA A 59 4.16 7.18 39.02
CA ALA A 59 5.46 6.54 39.27
C ALA A 59 6.19 6.07 37.99
N VAL A 60 5.45 5.86 36.89
CA VAL A 60 5.98 5.34 35.62
C VAL A 60 5.74 6.29 34.44
N ALA A 61 5.33 7.53 34.71
CA ALA A 61 5.04 8.53 33.69
C ALA A 61 6.19 8.74 32.68
N TRP A 62 7.45 8.52 33.09
CA TRP A 62 8.60 8.61 32.17
C TRP A 62 8.64 7.47 31.14
N VAL A 63 8.16 6.28 31.51
CA VAL A 63 8.04 5.11 30.61
C VAL A 63 6.95 5.39 29.58
N TYR A 64 5.79 5.90 30.01
CA TYR A 64 4.69 6.24 29.11
C TYR A 64 5.06 7.37 28.13
N ARG A 65 5.81 8.38 28.58
CA ARG A 65 6.36 9.40 27.67
C ARG A 65 7.36 8.84 26.66
N LEU A 66 8.22 7.90 27.09
CA LEU A 66 9.11 7.22 26.16
C LEU A 66 8.28 6.38 25.15
N MET A 67 7.22 5.74 25.62
CA MET A 67 6.34 4.95 24.78
C MET A 67 5.60 5.79 23.75
N ASP A 68 5.11 6.97 24.12
CA ASP A 68 4.48 7.92 23.20
C ASP A 68 5.44 8.45 22.12
N VAL A 69 6.71 8.66 22.46
CA VAL A 69 7.74 9.05 21.48
C VAL A 69 8.07 7.92 20.50
N VAL A 70 7.99 6.68 20.97
CA VAL A 70 8.33 5.48 20.19
C VAL A 70 7.16 5.06 19.30
N HIS A 71 5.92 5.17 19.79
CA HIS A 71 4.71 4.83 19.03
C HIS A 71 4.23 6.00 18.18
N ILE A 72 4.70 6.04 16.94
CA ILE A 72 4.27 7.05 15.98
C ILE A 72 3.06 6.52 15.20
N ARG A 73 1.95 7.25 15.30
CA ARG A 73 0.73 6.94 14.53
C ARG A 73 1.03 6.93 13.03
N THR A 74 0.43 6.00 12.31
CA THR A 74 0.49 5.87 10.86
C THR A 74 0.14 7.21 10.21
N GLN A 75 0.92 7.63 9.23
CA GLN A 75 0.66 8.89 8.54
C GLN A 75 -0.55 8.76 7.63
N GLU A 76 -1.36 9.81 7.56
CA GLU A 76 -2.44 9.89 6.57
C GLU A 76 -1.91 9.72 5.14
N SER A 77 -0.70 10.23 4.86
CA SER A 77 -0.06 10.07 3.55
C SER A 77 0.19 8.61 3.18
N PHE A 78 0.48 7.75 4.17
CA PHE A 78 0.62 6.31 3.95
C PHE A 78 -0.72 5.70 3.60
N ILE A 79 -1.75 5.93 4.43
CA ILE A 79 -3.10 5.39 4.21
C ILE A 79 -3.63 5.80 2.83
N ARG A 80 -3.48 7.06 2.44
CA ARG A 80 -3.90 7.56 1.12
C ARG A 80 -3.16 6.92 -0.06
N ARG A 81 -1.90 6.49 0.12
CA ARG A 81 -1.14 5.80 -0.94
C ARG A 81 -1.51 4.33 -1.08
N GLU A 82 -2.01 3.72 0.00
CA GLU A 82 -2.33 2.30 0.02
C GLU A 82 -3.78 2.01 -0.39
N VAL A 83 -4.71 2.95 -0.18
CA VAL A 83 -6.09 2.78 -0.69
C VAL A 83 -6.10 2.71 -2.23
N LEU A 84 -6.98 1.87 -2.78
CA LEU A 84 -7.01 1.53 -4.20
C LEU A 84 -7.88 2.48 -5.04
N PHE A 85 -8.13 3.68 -4.53
CA PHE A 85 -8.97 4.70 -5.16
C PHE A 85 -8.51 6.09 -4.75
N GLU A 86 -8.73 7.06 -5.62
CA GLU A 86 -8.39 8.46 -5.40
C GLU A 86 -9.61 9.38 -5.54
N GLU A 87 -9.46 10.63 -5.11
CA GLU A 87 -10.46 11.66 -5.37
C GLU A 87 -10.60 11.89 -6.89
N GLY A 88 -11.84 11.87 -7.38
CA GLY A 88 -12.15 11.94 -8.81
C GLY A 88 -12.47 10.60 -9.47
N ASP A 89 -12.18 9.47 -8.82
CA ASP A 89 -12.53 8.16 -9.33
C ASP A 89 -14.03 7.84 -9.22
N CYS A 90 -14.52 6.97 -10.08
CA CYS A 90 -15.83 6.35 -9.87
C CYS A 90 -15.78 5.46 -8.63
N TYR A 91 -16.72 5.65 -7.70
CA TYR A 91 -16.76 4.82 -6.51
C TYR A 91 -17.05 3.35 -6.86
N ASP A 92 -16.17 2.46 -6.41
CA ASP A 92 -16.32 1.02 -6.49
C ASP A 92 -16.30 0.41 -5.07
N ALA A 93 -17.39 -0.25 -4.69
CA ALA A 93 -17.49 -0.91 -3.40
C ALA A 93 -16.50 -2.09 -3.26
N PHE A 94 -16.12 -2.73 -4.36
CA PHE A 94 -15.12 -3.79 -4.37
C PHE A 94 -13.73 -3.22 -4.03
N LEU A 95 -13.33 -2.12 -4.68
CA LEU A 95 -12.05 -1.45 -4.35
C LEU A 95 -12.03 -0.91 -2.93
N ALA A 96 -13.17 -0.41 -2.42
CA ALA A 96 -13.30 0.00 -1.02
C ALA A 96 -13.01 -1.16 -0.06
N GLN A 97 -13.65 -2.31 -0.26
CA GLN A 97 -13.44 -3.51 0.56
C GLN A 97 -12.01 -4.08 0.42
N GLU A 98 -11.45 -4.08 -0.79
CA GLU A 98 -10.08 -4.57 -0.99
C GLU A 98 -9.04 -3.61 -0.39
N SER A 99 -9.34 -2.31 -0.33
CA SER A 99 -8.52 -1.34 0.40
C SER A 99 -8.54 -1.59 1.91
N GLU A 100 -9.69 -1.95 2.49
CA GLU A 100 -9.76 -2.40 3.90
C GLU A 100 -8.82 -3.59 4.12
N ARG A 101 -8.96 -4.62 3.28
CA ARG A 101 -8.18 -5.86 3.37
C ARG A 101 -6.67 -5.62 3.17
N LEU A 102 -6.30 -4.70 2.29
CA LEU A 102 -4.91 -4.30 2.07
C LEU A 102 -4.36 -3.56 3.29
N LEU A 103 -5.10 -2.60 3.83
CA LEU A 103 -4.70 -1.87 5.05
C LEU A 103 -4.54 -2.83 6.24
N GLU A 104 -5.48 -3.75 6.46
CA GLU A 104 -5.40 -4.77 7.52
C GLU A 104 -4.26 -5.79 7.31
N SER A 105 -3.70 -5.87 6.11
CA SER A 105 -2.53 -6.73 5.86
C SER A 105 -1.23 -6.19 6.46
N TYR A 106 -1.20 -4.89 6.81
CA TYR A 106 -0.09 -4.29 7.53
C TYR A 106 -0.20 -4.58 9.02
N GLY A 107 0.78 -5.30 9.57
CA GLY A 107 0.74 -5.80 10.97
C GLY A 107 0.63 -4.73 12.07
N PHE A 108 0.86 -3.46 11.74
CA PHE A 108 0.70 -2.32 12.64
C PHE A 108 -0.70 -1.66 12.60
N LEU A 109 -1.62 -2.15 11.76
CA LEU A 109 -3.02 -1.74 11.68
C LEU A 109 -3.91 -2.89 12.14
N THR A 110 -4.55 -2.76 13.32
CA THR A 110 -5.46 -3.80 13.85
C THR A 110 -6.80 -3.81 13.09
N GLU A 111 -7.31 -2.64 12.72
CA GLU A 111 -8.59 -2.50 12.02
C GLU A 111 -8.49 -1.41 10.96
N ALA A 112 -9.10 -1.66 9.80
CA ALA A 112 -9.35 -0.63 8.80
C ALA A 112 -10.80 -0.72 8.32
N ARG A 113 -11.42 0.44 8.08
CA ARG A 113 -12.79 0.52 7.57
C ARG A 113 -12.94 1.66 6.59
N VAL A 114 -13.58 1.38 5.46
CA VAL A 114 -13.90 2.31 4.40
C VAL A 114 -15.41 2.43 4.31
N THR A 115 -15.93 3.60 4.65
CA THR A 115 -17.36 3.90 4.55
C THR A 115 -17.57 5.01 3.53
N SER A 116 -18.75 5.06 2.92
CA SER A 116 -19.07 6.14 1.99
C SER A 116 -20.50 6.64 2.17
N LYS A 117 -20.66 7.95 2.05
CA LYS A 117 -21.95 8.65 2.13
C LYS A 117 -22.16 9.53 0.89
N PRO A 118 -23.38 9.67 0.37
CA PRO A 118 -23.66 10.64 -0.69
C PRO A 118 -23.36 12.07 -0.21
N ASP A 119 -22.78 12.90 -1.07
CA ASP A 119 -22.47 14.31 -0.76
C ASP A 119 -23.65 15.27 -1.01
N GLY A 120 -24.73 14.76 -1.63
CA GLY A 120 -25.92 15.55 -1.99
C GLY A 120 -25.84 16.27 -3.34
N ALA A 121 -24.68 16.25 -4.01
CA ALA A 121 -24.44 16.84 -5.33
C ALA A 121 -24.25 15.79 -6.45
N GLY A 122 -24.40 14.50 -6.12
CA GLY A 122 -24.23 13.38 -7.05
C GLY A 122 -22.86 12.70 -6.95
N GLY A 123 -22.01 13.12 -6.02
CA GLY A 123 -20.77 12.46 -5.65
C GLY A 123 -20.87 11.71 -4.31
N ARG A 124 -19.72 11.25 -3.83
CA ARG A 124 -19.57 10.52 -2.57
C ARG A 124 -18.42 11.07 -1.76
N HIS A 125 -18.68 11.24 -0.47
CA HIS A 125 -17.66 11.42 0.55
C HIS A 125 -17.27 10.06 1.10
N VAL A 126 -15.99 9.71 1.01
CA VAL A 126 -15.44 8.46 1.52
C VAL A 126 -14.68 8.73 2.81
N THR A 127 -14.90 7.91 3.83
CA THR A 127 -14.18 7.99 5.10
C THR A 127 -13.42 6.69 5.31
N VAL A 128 -12.10 6.81 5.45
CA VAL A 128 -11.18 5.71 5.76
C VAL A 128 -10.76 5.84 7.21
N SER A 129 -11.19 4.93 8.07
CA SER A 129 -10.80 4.91 9.47
C SER A 129 -9.85 3.75 9.76
N THR A 130 -8.73 4.02 10.41
CA THR A 130 -7.77 3.00 10.85
C THR A 130 -7.57 3.03 12.35
N LEU A 131 -7.23 1.87 12.92
CA LEU A 131 -6.85 1.72 14.32
C LEU A 131 -5.44 1.12 14.41
N ASP A 132 -4.49 1.95 14.83
CA ASP A 132 -3.09 1.56 14.95
C ASP A 132 -2.83 0.73 16.22
N GLU A 133 -1.93 -0.24 16.09
CA GLU A 133 -1.36 -1.01 17.21
C GLU A 133 0.13 -0.74 17.38
N TRP A 134 0.62 -1.02 18.58
CA TRP A 134 2.03 -0.89 18.92
C TRP A 134 2.91 -1.79 18.06
N SER A 135 3.82 -1.19 17.28
CA SER A 135 4.68 -1.88 16.30
C SER A 135 6.15 -2.03 16.71
N THR A 136 6.59 -1.42 17.81
CA THR A 136 8.00 -1.49 18.25
C THR A 136 8.27 -2.74 19.08
N GLN A 137 9.22 -3.58 18.65
CA GLN A 137 9.69 -4.75 19.38
C GLN A 137 11.11 -4.54 19.92
N VAL A 138 11.37 -5.02 21.14
CA VAL A 138 12.70 -5.04 21.74
C VAL A 138 13.08 -6.47 22.15
N ASP A 139 14.12 -7.01 21.54
CA ASP A 139 14.66 -8.34 21.79
C ASP A 139 16.01 -8.27 22.52
N LEU A 140 16.09 -8.90 23.69
CA LEU A 140 17.31 -9.00 24.48
C LEU A 140 17.87 -10.43 24.43
N GLY A 141 19.16 -10.58 24.11
CA GLY A 141 19.87 -11.85 24.21
C GLY A 141 20.78 -11.84 25.44
N VAL A 142 20.46 -12.69 26.41
CA VAL A 142 21.18 -12.80 27.68
C VAL A 142 21.73 -14.22 27.82
N THR A 143 22.99 -14.36 28.26
CA THR A 143 23.63 -15.64 28.55
C THR A 143 24.14 -15.69 29.99
N TYR A 144 24.36 -16.91 30.47
CA TYR A 144 24.86 -17.17 31.80
C TYR A 144 25.94 -18.25 31.75
N ASP A 145 27.20 -17.83 31.74
CA ASP A 145 28.37 -18.73 31.80
C ASP A 145 29.23 -18.47 33.04
N GLU A 146 29.37 -17.21 33.48
CA GLU A 146 30.08 -16.82 34.72
C GLU A 146 29.47 -15.54 35.34
N GLY A 147 28.17 -15.35 35.15
CA GLY A 147 27.44 -14.10 35.44
C GLY A 147 26.41 -13.81 34.34
N LEU A 148 25.49 -12.89 34.60
CA LEU A 148 24.54 -12.42 33.58
C LEU A 148 25.29 -11.55 32.56
N ASN A 149 25.32 -11.99 31.31
CA ASN A 149 25.92 -11.24 30.21
C ASN A 149 24.84 -10.87 29.20
N LEU A 150 24.74 -9.57 28.87
CA LEU A 150 23.89 -9.09 27.79
C LEU A 150 24.67 -9.16 26.47
N GLU A 151 24.36 -10.17 25.67
CA GLU A 151 25.04 -10.42 24.40
C GLU A 151 24.40 -9.71 23.23
N LYS A 152 23.08 -9.49 23.27
CA LYS A 152 22.33 -8.87 22.18
C LYS A 152 21.30 -7.88 22.70
N ILE A 153 21.22 -6.73 22.03
CA ILE A 153 20.05 -5.85 22.07
C ILE A 153 19.61 -5.67 20.62
N GLN A 154 18.36 -5.95 20.32
CA GLN A 154 17.75 -5.74 19.02
C GLN A 154 16.45 -4.97 19.20
N VAL A 155 16.24 -3.95 18.39
CA VAL A 155 15.04 -3.13 18.37
C VAL A 155 14.52 -3.14 16.94
N THR A 156 13.26 -3.48 16.77
CA THR A 156 12.58 -3.59 15.48
C THR A 156 11.37 -2.68 15.49
N GLU A 157 11.14 -1.98 14.38
CA GLU A 157 10.01 -1.09 14.17
C GLU A 157 9.42 -1.37 12.79
N GLU A 158 8.14 -1.76 12.73
CA GLU A 158 7.47 -2.11 11.46
C GLU A 158 6.85 -0.89 10.75
N ASN A 159 6.56 0.18 11.49
CA ASN A 159 5.93 1.40 11.00
C ASN A 159 6.79 2.64 11.29
N PHE A 160 8.07 2.59 10.90
CA PHE A 160 9.02 3.63 11.26
C PHE A 160 8.54 5.02 10.79
N LEU A 161 8.40 5.94 11.74
CA LEU A 161 7.86 7.29 11.54
C LEU A 161 6.44 7.32 10.93
N GLY A 162 5.65 6.26 11.08
CA GLY A 162 4.30 6.15 10.53
C GLY A 162 4.26 5.97 9.01
N GLN A 163 5.34 5.50 8.38
CA GLN A 163 5.46 5.40 6.92
C GLN A 163 5.33 3.98 6.36
N GLY A 164 5.07 2.98 7.20
CA GLY A 164 5.10 1.56 6.82
C GLY A 164 6.50 1.08 6.42
N VAL A 165 7.55 1.72 6.95
CA VAL A 165 8.94 1.36 6.69
C VAL A 165 9.46 0.49 7.84
N PHE A 166 10.00 -0.67 7.49
CA PHE A 166 10.69 -1.53 8.45
C PHE A 166 12.07 -0.96 8.82
N ALA A 167 12.32 -0.79 10.11
CA ALA A 167 13.62 -0.39 10.65
C ALA A 167 14.07 -1.37 11.73
N GLU A 168 15.33 -1.78 11.70
CA GLU A 168 15.92 -2.64 12.71
C GLU A 168 17.28 -2.09 13.15
N PHE A 169 17.51 -2.10 14.46
CA PHE A 169 18.80 -1.85 15.07
C PHE A 169 19.22 -3.07 15.89
N THR A 170 20.39 -3.63 15.61
CA THR A 170 20.96 -4.75 16.38
C THR A 170 22.36 -4.40 16.87
N ASN A 171 22.60 -4.57 18.17
CA ASN A 171 23.92 -4.57 18.79
C ASN A 171 24.22 -5.95 19.37
N ARG A 172 25.43 -6.49 19.11
CA ARG A 172 25.88 -7.76 19.65
C ARG A 172 27.30 -7.65 20.19
N ASN A 173 27.50 -8.10 21.43
CA ASN A 173 28.81 -8.18 22.07
C ASN A 173 29.20 -9.65 22.23
N ARG A 174 30.09 -10.15 21.36
CA ARG A 174 30.67 -11.49 21.50
C ARG A 174 31.91 -11.38 22.39
N LEU A 175 31.82 -11.87 23.62
CA LEU A 175 33.00 -12.05 24.47
C LEU A 175 33.73 -13.32 23.99
N GLU A 176 34.92 -13.16 23.40
CA GLU A 176 35.75 -14.31 23.05
C GLU A 176 36.21 -15.01 24.34
N THR A 177 35.76 -16.26 24.54
CA THR A 177 36.23 -17.10 25.63
C THR A 177 37.69 -17.47 25.37
N ARG A 178 38.62 -16.73 25.97
CA ARG A 178 40.05 -17.03 25.87
C ARG A 178 40.30 -18.33 26.63
N THR A 179 40.32 -19.46 25.93
CA THR A 179 40.67 -20.77 26.48
C THR A 179 42.05 -20.65 27.13
N ARG A 180 42.11 -20.65 28.47
CA ARG A 180 43.38 -20.78 29.19
C ARG A 180 43.83 -22.24 29.05
N ALA A 181 44.87 -22.44 28.24
CA ALA A 181 45.65 -23.67 28.19
C ALA A 181 46.62 -23.76 29.37
#